data_AF-A0A0B5BC46-F1
#
_entry.id   AF-A0A0B5BC46-F1
#
_cell.length_a   1.000
_cell.length_b   1.000
_cell.length_c   1.000
_cell.angle_alpha   90.00
_cell.angle_beta   90.00
_cell.angle_gamma   90.00
#
_symmetry.space_group_name_H-M   'P 1'
#
loop_
_entity.id
_entity.type
_entity.pdbx_description
1 polymer ?
#
loop_
_entity_poly.entity_id
_entity_poly.type
_entity_poly.pdbx_seq_one_letter_code
_entity_poly.pdbx_strand_id
1 'polypeptide(L)'
;MTPADTAGERRGERGFTLLEVMVALAIIAGTVFTVISAVNYHLSIAARDRDETAAILLARQKLDGLEDETEIPERSEGTFAPAHPDYAWEMATVPTEIPGFRKVTLSVSWEAKKRSVAFVRYLQK
;
A
#
# COMPACT_ATOMS: atom_id res chain seq x y z
N MET A 1 20.88 32.77 -79.42
CA MET A 1 21.13 33.15 -78.02
C MET A 1 19.77 33.41 -77.38
N THR A 2 19.31 32.47 -76.58
CA THR A 2 18.08 32.55 -75.78
C THR A 2 18.35 31.72 -74.53
N PRO A 3 18.29 32.29 -73.31
CA PRO A 3 18.61 31.54 -72.10
C PRO A 3 17.45 30.63 -71.72
N ALA A 4 17.81 29.47 -71.17
CA ALA A 4 16.90 28.48 -70.62
C ALA A 4 16.17 29.04 -69.39
N ASP A 5 14.84 28.94 -69.39
CA ASP A 5 13.99 29.24 -68.25
C ASP A 5 14.07 28.07 -67.25
N THR A 6 14.86 28.27 -66.19
CA THR A 6 14.96 27.33 -65.07
C THR A 6 13.72 27.44 -64.20
N ALA A 7 12.80 26.50 -64.36
CA ALA A 7 11.66 26.32 -63.47
C ALA A 7 12.16 26.04 -62.04
N GLY A 8 12.16 27.08 -61.20
CA GLY A 8 12.43 26.95 -59.78
C GLY A 8 11.33 26.15 -59.10
N GLU A 9 11.63 24.92 -58.69
CA GLU A 9 10.78 24.14 -57.79
C GLU A 9 10.65 24.88 -56.45
N ARG A 10 9.52 25.55 -56.24
CA ARG A 10 9.14 26.06 -54.93
C ARG A 10 8.79 24.89 -54.02
N ARG A 11 9.78 24.39 -53.31
CA ARG A 11 9.63 23.42 -52.23
C ARG A 11 8.91 24.12 -51.07
N GLY A 12 7.58 24.04 -51.08
CA GLY A 12 6.75 24.64 -50.03
C GLY A 12 7.04 24.01 -48.69
N GLU A 13 7.67 24.75 -47.80
CA GLU A 13 7.82 24.40 -46.39
C GLU A 13 6.42 24.37 -45.77
N ARG A 14 5.90 23.16 -45.51
CA ARG A 14 4.59 22.97 -44.90
C ARG A 14 4.73 23.22 -43.40
N GLY A 15 4.21 24.36 -42.93
CA GLY A 15 4.12 24.65 -41.50
C GLY A 15 3.10 23.75 -40.79
N PHE A 16 3.22 23.67 -39.46
CA PHE A 16 2.30 22.92 -38.60
C PHE A 16 0.85 23.41 -38.75
N THR A 17 -0.10 22.49 -38.82
CA THR A 17 -1.52 22.85 -38.83
C THR A 17 -2.03 23.09 -37.41
N LEU A 18 -3.03 23.97 -37.24
CA LEU A 18 -3.71 24.17 -35.95
C LEU A 18 -4.26 22.83 -35.41
N LEU A 19 -4.79 21.99 -36.31
CA LEU A 19 -5.33 20.68 -35.97
C LEU A 19 -4.28 19.77 -35.33
N GLU A 20 -3.05 19.78 -35.83
CA GLU A 20 -1.96 18.96 -35.30
C GLU A 20 -1.58 19.36 -33.88
N VAL A 21 -1.51 20.66 -33.60
CA VAL A 21 -1.27 21.17 -32.23
C VAL A 21 -2.41 20.78 -31.30
N MET A 22 -3.66 20.86 -31.76
CA MET A 22 -4.83 20.45 -30.97
C MET A 22 -4.80 18.95 -30.64
N VAL A 23 -4.45 18.11 -31.62
CA VAL A 23 -4.32 16.66 -31.41
C VAL A 23 -3.17 16.35 -30.45
N ALA A 24 -2.02 17.00 -30.61
CA ALA A 24 -0.89 16.84 -29.70
C ALA A 24 -1.26 17.22 -28.26
N LEU A 25 -1.94 18.35 -28.07
CA LEU A 25 -2.42 18.78 -26.76
C LEU A 25 -3.44 17.81 -26.17
N ALA A 26 -4.36 17.26 -26.98
CA ALA A 26 -5.32 16.27 -26.52
C ALA A 26 -4.63 14.99 -26.01
N ILE A 27 -3.61 14.52 -26.73
CA ILE A 27 -2.82 13.35 -26.33
C ILE A 27 -2.05 13.63 -25.03
N ILE A 28 -1.40 14.80 -24.93
CA ILE A 28 -0.67 15.20 -23.73
C ILE A 28 -1.61 15.30 -22.52
N ALA A 29 -2.77 15.95 -22.68
CA ALA A 29 -3.75 16.07 -21.61
C ALA A 29 -4.23 14.71 -21.11
N GLY A 30 -4.54 13.78 -22.03
CA GLY A 30 -4.91 12.41 -21.67
C GLY A 30 -3.79 11.69 -20.91
N THR A 31 -2.56 11.82 -21.38
CA THR A 31 -1.39 11.20 -20.75
C THR A 31 -1.17 11.72 -19.33
N VAL A 32 -1.24 13.04 -19.14
CA VAL A 32 -1.09 13.67 -17.82
C VAL A 32 -2.20 13.20 -16.87
N PHE A 33 -3.43 13.11 -17.34
CA PHE A 33 -4.55 12.61 -16.54
C PHE A 33 -4.35 11.15 -16.09
N THR A 34 -3.88 10.29 -17.00
CA THR A 34 -3.55 8.90 -16.66
C THR A 34 -2.44 8.83 -15.62
N VAL A 35 -1.38 9.63 -15.75
CA VAL A 35 -0.27 9.66 -14.78
C VAL A 35 -0.76 10.12 -13.40
N ILE A 36 -1.55 11.19 -13.32
CA ILE A 36 -2.10 11.69 -12.04
C ILE A 36 -2.94 10.60 -11.37
N SER A 37 -3.78 9.91 -12.15
CA SER A 37 -4.63 8.83 -11.64
C SER A 37 -3.79 7.66 -11.13
N ALA A 38 -2.74 7.27 -11.85
CA ALA A 38 -1.80 6.23 -11.42
C ALA A 38 -1.08 6.62 -10.13
N VAL A 39 -0.58 7.85 -10.01
CA VAL A 39 0.11 8.34 -8.80
C VAL A 39 -0.82 8.33 -7.59
N ASN A 40 -2.06 8.81 -7.74
CA ASN A 40 -3.04 8.77 -6.66
C ASN A 40 -3.36 7.34 -6.21
N TYR A 41 -3.50 6.42 -7.17
CA TYR A 41 -3.68 5.00 -6.89
C TYR A 41 -2.50 4.42 -6.11
N HIS A 42 -1.26 4.67 -6.56
CA HIS A 42 -0.07 4.20 -5.85
C HIS A 42 0.06 4.78 -4.45
N LEU A 43 -0.31 6.04 -4.23
CA LEU A 43 -0.30 6.65 -2.91
C LEU A 43 -1.27 5.94 -1.96
N SER A 44 -2.44 5.55 -2.45
CA SER A 44 -3.42 4.80 -1.66
C SER A 44 -2.91 3.40 -1.26
N ILE A 45 -2.17 2.73 -2.15
CA ILE A 45 -1.53 1.45 -1.84
C ILE A 45 -0.42 1.65 -0.81
N ALA A 46 0.45 2.64 -1.02
CA ALA A 46 1.57 2.89 -0.11
C ALA A 46 1.09 3.22 1.32
N ALA A 47 -0.02 3.96 1.45
CA ALA A 47 -0.64 4.22 2.75
C ALA A 47 -1.11 2.91 3.41
N ARG A 48 -1.77 2.04 2.64
CA ARG A 48 -2.21 0.73 3.12
C ARG A 48 -1.04 -0.17 3.56
N ASP A 49 0.01 -0.25 2.74
CA ASP A 49 1.19 -1.07 3.04
C ASP A 49 1.89 -0.59 4.32
N ARG A 50 1.91 0.74 4.53
CA ARG A 50 2.41 1.34 5.77
C ARG A 50 1.60 0.91 6.99
N ASP A 51 0.27 0.97 6.92
CA ASP A 51 -0.60 0.58 8.04
C ASP A 51 -0.49 -0.91 8.35
N GLU A 52 -0.44 -1.75 7.31
CA GLU A 52 -0.24 -3.19 7.46
C GLU A 52 1.13 -3.50 8.08
N THR A 53 2.19 -2.86 7.62
CA THR A 53 3.54 -3.00 8.21
C THR A 53 3.54 -2.57 9.68
N ALA A 54 2.88 -1.46 10.01
CA ALA A 54 2.76 -1.00 11.39
C ALA A 54 2.00 -2.03 12.26
N ALA A 55 0.88 -2.57 11.78
CA ALA A 55 0.13 -3.61 12.49
C ALA A 55 0.97 -4.87 12.73
N ILE A 56 1.76 -5.30 11.74
CA ILE A 56 2.69 -6.43 11.84
C ILE A 56 3.75 -6.17 12.91
N LEU A 57 4.37 -4.99 12.91
CA LEU A 57 5.41 -4.64 13.89
C LEU A 57 4.84 -4.57 15.31
N LEU A 58 3.65 -3.98 15.48
CA LEU A 58 2.96 -3.93 16.77
C LEU A 58 2.57 -5.33 17.26
N ALA A 59 2.07 -6.19 16.38
CA ALA A 59 1.74 -7.57 16.71
C ALA A 59 2.99 -8.33 17.17
N ARG A 60 4.11 -8.18 16.44
CA ARG A 60 5.38 -8.81 16.79
C ARG A 60 5.89 -8.32 18.15
N GLN A 61 5.90 -7.02 18.38
CA GLN A 61 6.31 -6.44 19.66
C GLN A 61 5.47 -7.00 20.82
N LYS A 62 4.16 -7.15 20.63
CA LYS A 62 3.27 -7.72 21.65
C LYS A 62 3.56 -9.21 21.88
N LEU A 63 3.78 -9.99 20.82
CA LEU A 63 4.12 -11.41 20.90
C LEU A 63 5.49 -11.68 21.54
N ASP A 64 6.46 -10.82 21.31
CA ASP A 64 7.79 -10.93 21.91
C ASP A 64 7.72 -10.66 23.42
N GLY A 65 6.89 -9.70 23.85
CA GLY A 65 6.65 -9.44 25.28
C GLY A 65 5.94 -10.57 26.04
N LEU A 66 5.29 -11.52 25.34
CA LEU A 66 4.66 -12.68 26.00
C LEU A 66 5.66 -13.70 26.52
N GLU A 67 6.90 -13.71 26.01
CA GLU A 67 7.94 -14.61 26.50
C GLU A 67 8.34 -14.29 27.95
N ASP A 68 8.26 -13.01 28.32
CA ASP A 68 8.58 -12.51 29.64
C ASP A 68 7.40 -12.64 30.65
N GLU A 69 6.19 -12.99 30.18
CA GLU A 69 5.01 -13.12 31.03
C GLU A 69 4.96 -14.49 31.75
N THR A 70 4.95 -14.43 33.08
CA THR A 70 4.81 -15.60 33.94
C THR A 70 3.44 -16.28 33.79
N GLU A 71 2.40 -15.55 33.40
CA GLU A 71 1.05 -16.08 33.19
C GLU A 71 0.41 -15.41 31.99
N ILE A 72 -0.02 -16.22 31.01
CA ILE A 72 -0.68 -15.73 29.78
C ILE A 72 -2.16 -16.06 29.90
N PRO A 73 -3.05 -15.06 29.86
CA PRO A 73 -4.49 -15.27 29.96
C PRO A 73 -5.05 -16.03 28.74
N GLU A 74 -6.19 -16.70 28.92
CA GLU A 74 -6.92 -17.39 27.84
C GLU A 74 -7.44 -16.41 26.79
N ARG A 75 -7.89 -15.23 27.22
CA ARG A 75 -8.31 -14.15 26.33
C ARG A 75 -7.87 -12.81 26.89
N SER A 76 -7.40 -11.93 26.03
CA SER A 76 -7.03 -10.56 26.39
C SER A 76 -7.25 -9.63 25.21
N GLU A 77 -7.68 -8.41 25.46
CA GLU A 77 -7.87 -7.40 24.42
C GLU A 77 -7.43 -6.04 24.91
N GLY A 78 -7.13 -5.13 23.98
CA GLY A 78 -6.74 -3.77 24.32
C GLY A 78 -6.44 -2.91 23.11
N THR A 79 -5.87 -1.74 23.37
CA THR A 79 -5.39 -0.80 22.36
C THR A 79 -3.90 -0.54 22.54
N PHE A 80 -3.27 0.07 21.54
CA PHE A 80 -1.87 0.51 21.63
C PHE A 80 -1.76 2.00 22.00
N ALA A 81 -2.76 2.55 22.69
CA ALA A 81 -2.76 3.94 23.13
C ALA A 81 -1.72 4.19 24.25
N PRO A 82 -1.15 5.41 24.34
CA PRO A 82 -1.42 6.58 23.50
C PRO A 82 -0.62 6.64 22.19
N ALA A 83 0.37 5.76 21.99
CA ALA A 83 1.28 5.82 20.84
C ALA A 83 0.58 5.49 19.51
N HIS A 84 -0.34 4.53 19.52
CA HIS A 84 -1.07 4.05 18.34
C HIS A 84 -2.56 3.82 18.69
N PRO A 85 -3.35 4.89 18.83
CA PRO A 85 -4.77 4.79 19.24
C PRO A 85 -5.66 4.15 18.17
N ASP A 86 -5.26 4.21 16.91
CA ASP A 86 -6.02 3.65 15.78
C ASP A 86 -5.92 2.12 15.65
N TYR A 87 -5.07 1.50 16.47
CA TYR A 87 -4.79 0.07 16.46
C TYR A 87 -5.32 -0.58 17.75
N ALA A 88 -6.07 -1.67 17.58
CA ALA A 88 -6.56 -2.51 18.66
C ALA A 88 -6.05 -3.93 18.49
N TRP A 89 -5.86 -4.64 19.60
CA TRP A 89 -5.40 -6.03 19.58
C TRP A 89 -6.33 -6.92 20.40
N GLU A 90 -6.40 -8.18 19.97
CA GLU A 90 -7.11 -9.26 20.65
C GLU A 90 -6.23 -10.50 20.63
N MET A 91 -6.11 -11.15 21.78
CA MET A 91 -5.31 -12.35 21.99
C MET A 91 -6.20 -13.47 22.51
N ALA A 92 -6.04 -14.66 21.95
CA ALA A 92 -6.66 -15.89 22.42
C ALA A 92 -5.62 -16.99 22.56
N THR A 93 -5.55 -17.59 23.75
CA THR A 93 -4.65 -18.71 24.06
C THR A 93 -5.49 -19.98 24.20
N VAL A 94 -5.16 -21.00 23.41
CA VAL A 94 -5.88 -22.28 23.40
C VAL A 94 -4.89 -23.41 23.74
N PRO A 95 -5.26 -24.35 24.62
CA PRO A 95 -4.45 -25.54 24.86
C PRO A 95 -4.32 -26.37 23.57
N THR A 96 -3.19 -27.03 23.40
CA THR A 96 -2.97 -27.92 22.25
C THR A 96 -3.05 -29.39 22.67
N GLU A 97 -3.15 -30.29 21.69
CA GLU A 97 -3.10 -31.74 21.92
C GLU A 97 -1.74 -32.20 22.46
N ILE A 98 -0.69 -31.36 22.33
CA ILE A 98 0.65 -31.65 22.81
C ILE A 98 0.80 -31.12 24.24
N PRO A 99 1.08 -31.99 25.23
CA PRO A 99 1.31 -31.56 26.62
C PRO A 99 2.43 -30.52 26.71
N GLY A 100 2.18 -29.44 27.46
CA GLY A 100 3.14 -28.34 27.63
C GLY A 100 3.18 -27.33 26.48
N PHE A 101 2.35 -27.48 25.42
CA PHE A 101 2.25 -26.48 24.36
C PHE A 101 0.91 -25.75 24.40
N ARG A 102 0.97 -24.43 24.30
CA ARG A 102 -0.19 -23.54 24.14
C ARG A 102 -0.09 -22.80 22.82
N LYS A 103 -1.21 -22.70 22.12
CA LYS A 103 -1.34 -21.93 20.88
C LYS A 103 -1.89 -20.55 21.22
N VAL A 104 -1.08 -19.52 21.01
CA VAL A 104 -1.49 -18.12 21.13
C VAL A 104 -1.82 -17.59 19.75
N THR A 105 -3.00 -17.00 19.61
CA THR A 105 -3.42 -16.28 18.41
C THR A 105 -3.58 -14.81 18.78
N LEU A 106 -2.82 -13.93 18.13
CA LEU A 106 -2.88 -12.48 18.31
C LEU A 106 -3.40 -11.85 17.02
N SER A 107 -4.50 -11.13 17.11
CA SER A 107 -5.10 -10.37 16.02
C SER A 107 -4.95 -8.87 16.29
N VAL A 108 -4.36 -8.13 15.36
CA VAL A 108 -4.30 -6.67 15.40
C VAL A 108 -5.23 -6.12 14.34
N SER A 109 -6.10 -5.18 14.73
CA SER A 109 -7.11 -4.56 13.88
C SER A 109 -6.96 -3.04 13.83
N TRP A 110 -7.27 -2.45 12.68
CA TRP A 110 -7.24 -1.01 12.45
C TRP A 110 -8.36 -0.59 11.49
N GLU A 111 -8.45 0.70 11.16
CA GLU A 111 -9.54 1.28 10.35
C GLU A 111 -10.93 0.92 10.90
N ALA A 112 -11.15 1.14 12.21
CA ALA A 112 -12.40 0.79 12.89
C ALA A 112 -12.81 -0.69 12.71
N LYS A 113 -11.84 -1.62 12.84
CA LYS A 113 -12.00 -3.08 12.71
C LYS A 113 -12.32 -3.59 11.30
N LYS A 114 -12.18 -2.77 10.26
CA LYS A 114 -12.37 -3.23 8.87
C LYS A 114 -11.24 -4.12 8.37
N ARG A 115 -10.05 -3.95 8.95
CA ARG A 115 -8.84 -4.70 8.58
C ARG A 115 -8.20 -5.30 9.80
N SER A 116 -7.61 -6.47 9.63
CA SER A 116 -6.86 -7.14 10.69
C SER A 116 -5.78 -8.03 10.12
N VAL A 117 -4.71 -8.20 10.90
CA VAL A 117 -3.66 -9.20 10.70
C VAL A 117 -3.65 -10.12 11.90
N ALA A 118 -3.54 -11.43 11.67
CA ALA A 118 -3.52 -12.43 12.72
C ALA A 118 -2.20 -13.20 12.70
N PHE A 119 -1.61 -13.36 13.88
CA PHE A 119 -0.39 -14.10 14.11
C PHE A 119 -0.66 -15.27 15.04
N VAL A 120 -0.05 -16.40 14.75
CA VAL A 120 -0.16 -17.62 15.56
C VAL A 120 1.22 -18.00 16.04
N ARG A 121 1.37 -18.17 17.35
CA ARG A 121 2.60 -18.61 17.99
C ARG A 121 2.33 -19.79 18.91
N TYR A 122 3.22 -20.78 18.89
CA TYR A 122 3.20 -21.89 19.84
C TYR A 122 4.21 -21.61 20.94
N LEU A 123 3.77 -21.66 22.18
CA LEU A 123 4.61 -21.48 23.36
C LEU A 123 4.72 -22.80 24.10
N GLN A 124 5.95 -23.20 24.43
CA GLN A 124 6.25 -24.33 25.28
C GLN A 124 6.37 -23.83 26.73
N LYS A 125 5.55 -24.33 27.64
CA LYS A 125 5.60 -23.99 29.06
C LYS A 125 5.41 -25.20 29.95
#